data_AF-A0A6B2G9R6-F1
#
_entry.id   AF-A0A6B2G9R6-F1
#
_cell.length_a   1.000
_cell.length_b   1.000
_cell.length_c   1.000
_cell.angle_alpha   90.00
_cell.angle_beta   90.00
_cell.angle_gamma   90.00
#
_symmetry.space_group_name_H-M   'P 1'
#
loop_
_entity.id
_entity.type
_entity.pdbx_description
1 polymer ?
#
loop_
_entity_poly.entity_id
_entity_poly.type
_entity_poly.pdbx_seq_one_letter_code
_entity_poly.pdbx_strand_id
1 'polypeptide(L)'
;MNEQILKNIDNPVELEKLYRENKSDFSKSFAEISENLNTDLAKFWKIRLTPETEAEFKGFQKLDLLVVISLSLFTGLFVKLPVIFTQIEIESFYIRNLAIIVFNGLILFTFWKNKIFDKKKLLIYSLAIIVLLLYVNLLPYKQGDSINLVFIHIPFLMWCLFGISFVSFDYKNTLKKITFIRFNGEFLIMTGLILIAGGLLTAITIGLFSAIKMNIEKFYIEYVVLIGSAASPIISSYLIQLYPNITSKIAPVIARVFTPLVLITLVVYLISLIFSESKILEDRDLLILFNVMLLAVMAMIVFSISELNKLRAKNFNIIILCALAILAIVINTIALIAILTRVTNGLTPNRTVV
;
A
#
# COMPACT_ATOMS: atom_id res chain seq x y z
N MET A 1 -27.09 -29.20 -21.06
CA MET A 1 -27.35 -27.85 -20.51
C MET A 1 -27.91 -26.90 -21.57
N ASN A 2 -27.22 -26.65 -22.71
CA ASN A 2 -27.68 -25.72 -23.75
C ASN A 2 -29.12 -25.99 -24.25
N GLU A 3 -29.44 -27.24 -24.59
CA GLU A 3 -30.78 -27.65 -25.03
C GLU A 3 -31.85 -27.52 -23.93
N GLN A 4 -31.47 -27.73 -22.67
CA GLN A 4 -32.38 -27.62 -21.52
C GLN A 4 -32.71 -26.15 -21.21
N ILE A 5 -31.76 -25.24 -21.41
CA ILE A 5 -31.96 -23.79 -21.29
C ILE A 5 -32.87 -23.29 -22.41
N LEU A 6 -32.63 -23.72 -23.66
CA LEU A 6 -33.47 -23.33 -24.80
C LEU A 6 -34.91 -23.82 -24.67
N LYS A 7 -35.11 -25.07 -24.21
CA LYS A 7 -36.45 -25.66 -24.02
C LYS A 7 -37.26 -24.97 -22.91
N ASN A 8 -36.60 -24.38 -21.92
CA ASN A 8 -37.22 -23.76 -20.75
C ASN A 8 -37.01 -22.24 -20.66
N ILE A 9 -36.70 -21.58 -21.77
CA ILE A 9 -36.28 -20.16 -21.75
C ILE A 9 -37.34 -19.21 -21.18
N ASP A 10 -38.61 -19.60 -21.28
CA ASP A 10 -39.76 -18.86 -20.75
C ASP A 10 -40.24 -19.37 -19.37
N ASN A 11 -39.56 -20.37 -18.79
CA ASN A 11 -39.92 -20.96 -17.51
C ASN A 11 -38.92 -20.55 -16.41
N PRO A 12 -39.26 -19.56 -15.56
CA PRO A 12 -38.34 -19.04 -14.55
C PRO A 12 -37.96 -20.06 -13.47
N VAL A 13 -38.87 -21.00 -13.16
CA VAL A 13 -38.66 -22.00 -12.11
C VAL A 13 -37.60 -23.02 -12.52
N GLU A 14 -37.69 -23.51 -13.75
CA GLU A 14 -36.72 -24.48 -14.29
C GLU A 14 -35.35 -23.85 -14.53
N LEU A 15 -35.29 -22.60 -15.01
CA LEU A 15 -34.01 -21.89 -15.16
C LEU A 15 -33.30 -21.67 -13.81
N GLU A 16 -34.04 -21.30 -12.76
CA GLU A 16 -33.47 -21.14 -11.41
C GLU A 16 -33.03 -22.50 -10.83
N LYS A 17 -33.76 -23.58 -11.11
CA LYS A 17 -33.37 -24.94 -10.70
C LYS A 17 -32.06 -25.38 -11.35
N LEU A 18 -31.94 -25.23 -12.67
CA LEU A 18 -30.72 -25.53 -13.42
C LEU A 18 -29.52 -24.69 -12.94
N TYR A 19 -29.75 -23.41 -12.61
CA TYR A 19 -28.73 -22.55 -12.03
C TYR A 19 -28.26 -23.01 -10.65
N ARG A 20 -29.18 -23.45 -9.78
CA ARG A 20 -28.86 -23.94 -8.43
C ARG A 20 -28.15 -25.29 -8.43
N GLU A 21 -28.51 -26.17 -9.36
CA GLU A 21 -27.85 -27.47 -9.52
C GLU A 21 -26.40 -27.33 -9.94
N ASN A 22 -26.10 -26.46 -10.92
CA ASN A 22 -24.72 -26.24 -11.37
C ASN A 22 -24.52 -24.82 -11.91
N LYS A 23 -24.13 -23.91 -11.00
CA LYS A 23 -23.90 -22.50 -11.28
C LYS A 23 -22.86 -22.28 -12.39
N SER A 24 -21.76 -23.04 -12.40
CA SER A 24 -20.67 -22.85 -13.35
C SER A 24 -21.03 -23.25 -14.77
N ASP A 25 -21.67 -24.40 -14.95
CA ASP A 25 -22.05 -24.87 -16.29
C ASP A 25 -23.22 -24.05 -16.84
N PHE A 26 -24.22 -23.74 -16.00
CA PHE A 26 -25.33 -22.89 -16.42
C PHE A 26 -24.84 -21.52 -16.91
N SER A 27 -23.90 -20.89 -16.18
CA SER A 27 -23.39 -19.56 -16.56
C SER A 27 -22.64 -19.58 -17.89
N LYS A 28 -21.85 -20.63 -18.17
CA LYS A 28 -21.13 -20.79 -19.45
C LYS A 28 -22.10 -21.06 -20.61
N SER A 29 -22.97 -22.04 -20.43
CA SER A 29 -24.00 -22.41 -21.41
C SER A 29 -24.94 -21.26 -21.73
N PHE A 30 -25.34 -20.48 -20.73
CA PHE A 30 -26.21 -19.33 -20.94
C PHE A 30 -25.49 -18.20 -21.69
N ALA A 31 -24.21 -17.94 -21.41
CA ALA A 31 -23.42 -16.93 -22.12
C ALA A 31 -23.34 -17.22 -23.63
N GLU A 32 -23.12 -18.47 -24.02
CA GLU A 32 -23.06 -18.91 -25.43
C GLU A 32 -24.37 -18.70 -26.21
N ILE A 33 -25.52 -18.80 -25.54
CA ILE A 33 -26.84 -18.79 -26.19
C ILE A 33 -27.49 -17.40 -26.09
N SER A 34 -27.10 -16.60 -25.10
CA SER A 34 -27.72 -15.31 -24.76
C SER A 34 -27.64 -14.23 -25.84
N GLU A 35 -26.74 -14.36 -26.83
CA GLU A 35 -26.65 -13.40 -27.94
C GLU A 35 -27.84 -13.48 -28.90
N ASN A 36 -28.48 -14.65 -29.01
CA ASN A 36 -29.57 -14.90 -29.95
C ASN A 36 -30.97 -14.86 -29.29
N LEU A 37 -31.05 -14.57 -27.99
CA LEU A 37 -32.28 -14.63 -27.20
C LEU A 37 -32.77 -13.24 -26.78
N ASN A 38 -33.99 -12.87 -27.21
CA ASN A 38 -34.59 -11.57 -26.96
C ASN A 38 -35.79 -11.59 -25.97
N THR A 39 -35.93 -12.64 -25.17
CA THR A 39 -37.00 -12.74 -24.15
C THR A 39 -36.66 -11.93 -22.89
N ASP A 40 -37.68 -11.47 -22.15
CA ASP A 40 -37.45 -10.66 -20.95
C ASP A 40 -36.77 -11.44 -19.81
N LEU A 41 -37.04 -12.75 -19.72
CA LEU A 41 -36.31 -13.65 -18.81
C LEU A 41 -34.85 -13.82 -19.24
N ALA A 42 -34.57 -13.90 -20.54
CA ALA A 42 -33.19 -13.94 -21.03
C ALA A 42 -32.44 -12.64 -20.70
N LYS A 43 -33.10 -11.48 -20.82
CA LYS A 43 -32.52 -10.19 -20.40
C LYS A 43 -32.24 -10.14 -18.90
N PHE A 44 -33.18 -10.61 -18.06
CA PHE A 44 -32.97 -10.70 -16.62
C PHE A 44 -31.77 -11.58 -16.27
N TRP A 45 -31.69 -12.78 -16.84
CA TRP A 45 -30.57 -13.69 -16.62
C TRP A 45 -29.26 -13.15 -17.18
N LYS A 46 -29.29 -12.45 -18.32
CA LYS A 46 -28.13 -11.73 -18.85
C LYS A 46 -27.64 -10.70 -17.84
N ILE A 47 -28.53 -9.90 -17.24
CA ILE A 47 -28.15 -8.91 -16.20
C ILE A 47 -27.63 -9.59 -14.94
N ARG A 48 -28.27 -10.67 -14.48
CA ARG A 48 -27.92 -11.41 -13.26
C ARG A 48 -26.60 -12.19 -13.38
N LEU A 49 -26.31 -12.72 -14.56
CA LEU A 49 -25.10 -13.51 -14.86
C LEU A 49 -23.97 -12.67 -15.41
N THR A 50 -24.28 -11.47 -15.94
CA THR A 50 -23.24 -10.45 -16.11
C THR A 50 -22.65 -10.28 -14.72
N PRO A 51 -21.36 -10.59 -14.52
CA PRO A 51 -20.75 -10.37 -13.23
C PRO A 51 -21.09 -8.93 -12.83
N GLU A 52 -21.53 -8.72 -11.58
CA GLU A 52 -21.50 -7.37 -11.02
C GLU A 52 -20.18 -6.79 -11.49
N THR A 53 -20.24 -5.68 -12.20
CA THR A 53 -19.05 -4.96 -12.60
C THR A 53 -18.51 -4.41 -11.29
N GLU A 54 -17.92 -5.29 -10.46
CA GLU A 54 -17.09 -4.99 -9.30
C GLU A 54 -16.22 -3.90 -9.84
N ALA A 55 -16.46 -2.66 -9.39
CA ALA A 55 -15.96 -1.47 -10.06
C ALA A 55 -14.52 -1.73 -10.49
N GLU A 56 -14.34 -1.90 -11.81
CA GLU A 56 -13.16 -2.58 -12.31
C GLU A 56 -11.93 -1.81 -11.84
N PHE A 57 -10.86 -2.54 -11.54
CA PHE A 57 -9.55 -1.94 -11.30
C PHE A 57 -9.26 -0.96 -12.43
N LYS A 58 -9.41 0.34 -12.15
CA LYS A 58 -9.14 1.40 -13.11
C LYS A 58 -7.63 1.42 -13.27
N GLY A 59 -7.11 0.71 -14.27
CA GLY A 59 -5.68 0.48 -14.47
C GLY A 59 -4.82 1.71 -14.17
N PHE A 60 -3.63 1.50 -13.59
CA PHE A 60 -2.69 2.57 -13.22
C PHE A 60 -2.55 3.60 -14.35
N GLN A 61 -3.13 4.78 -14.17
CA GLN A 61 -2.81 5.92 -15.00
C GLN A 61 -1.41 6.38 -14.61
N LYS A 62 -0.46 6.33 -15.57
CA LYS A 62 0.94 6.71 -15.31
C LYS A 62 1.06 8.11 -14.68
N LEU A 63 0.18 9.03 -15.07
CA LEU A 63 0.12 10.38 -14.54
C LEU A 63 -0.31 10.40 -13.08
N ASP A 64 -1.36 9.66 -12.71
CA ASP A 64 -1.80 9.56 -11.31
C ASP A 64 -0.68 8.99 -10.42
N LEU A 65 0.01 7.94 -10.89
CA LEU A 65 1.16 7.37 -10.16
C LEU A 65 2.29 8.39 -10.01
N LEU A 66 2.64 9.13 -11.06
CA LEU A 66 3.68 10.15 -11.03
C LEU A 66 3.33 11.26 -10.03
N VAL A 67 2.08 11.72 -10.02
CA VAL A 67 1.61 12.73 -9.08
C VAL A 67 1.67 12.23 -7.64
N VAL A 68 1.25 10.98 -7.38
CA VAL A 68 1.35 10.38 -6.04
C VAL A 68 2.80 10.30 -5.57
N ILE A 69 3.72 9.82 -6.43
CA ILE A 69 5.14 9.72 -6.11
C ILE A 69 5.73 11.11 -5.86
N SER A 70 5.42 12.08 -6.72
CA SER A 70 5.89 13.46 -6.60
C SER A 70 5.41 14.10 -5.29
N LEU A 71 4.10 14.03 -5.00
CA LEU A 71 3.54 14.57 -3.76
C LEU A 71 4.08 13.87 -2.53
N SER A 72 4.28 12.54 -2.59
CA SER A 72 4.88 11.77 -1.50
C SER A 72 6.32 12.22 -1.24
N LEU A 73 7.12 12.42 -2.29
CA LEU A 73 8.49 12.89 -2.18
C LEU A 73 8.54 14.32 -1.63
N PHE A 74 7.71 15.24 -2.14
CA PHE A 74 7.63 16.61 -1.62
C PHE A 74 7.21 16.61 -0.15
N THR A 75 6.18 15.85 0.22
CA THR A 75 5.73 15.74 1.62
C THR A 75 6.86 15.21 2.51
N GLY A 76 7.57 14.17 2.08
CA GLY A 76 8.73 13.64 2.80
C GLY A 76 9.87 14.64 2.93
N LEU A 77 10.16 15.42 1.88
CA LEU A 77 11.17 16.49 1.92
C LEU A 77 10.79 17.58 2.94
N PHE A 78 9.51 17.96 3.01
CA PHE A 78 9.02 18.93 4.01
C PHE A 78 9.14 18.40 5.44
N VAL A 79 8.83 17.12 5.68
CA VAL A 79 9.02 16.48 7.00
C VAL A 79 10.51 16.41 7.37
N LYS A 80 11.40 16.37 6.37
CA LYS A 80 12.85 16.32 6.59
C LYS A 80 13.50 17.69 6.84
N LEU A 81 12.78 18.80 6.66
CA LEU A 81 13.32 20.16 6.87
C LEU A 81 14.11 20.35 8.17
N PRO A 82 13.64 19.94 9.37
CA PRO A 82 14.40 20.15 10.61
C PRO A 82 15.70 19.33 10.69
N VAL A 83 15.81 18.24 9.93
CA VAL A 83 17.05 17.44 9.82
C VAL A 83 18.05 18.12 8.88
N ILE A 84 17.57 18.86 7.87
CA ILE A 84 18.41 19.59 6.90
C ILE A 84 18.89 20.92 7.50
N PHE A 85 18.01 21.63 8.20
CA PHE A 85 18.28 22.93 8.81
C PHE A 85 18.41 22.78 10.32
N THR A 86 19.66 22.67 10.79
CA THR A 86 20.00 22.46 12.22
C THR A 86 19.59 23.62 13.13
N GLN A 87 19.21 24.77 12.57
CA GLN A 87 18.67 25.91 13.32
C GLN A 87 17.23 25.69 13.81
N ILE A 88 16.53 24.68 13.27
CA ILE A 88 15.14 24.38 13.60
C ILE A 88 15.11 23.33 14.71
N GLU A 89 14.46 23.64 15.82
CA GLU A 89 14.20 22.67 16.88
C GLU A 89 13.23 21.58 16.39
N ILE A 90 13.70 20.33 16.37
CA ILE A 90 13.01 19.18 15.77
C ILE A 90 11.63 18.96 16.40
N GLU A 91 11.55 18.92 17.72
CA GLU A 91 10.29 18.65 18.45
C GLU A 91 9.24 19.74 18.19
N SER A 92 9.65 21.00 18.34
CA SER A 92 8.79 22.16 18.08
C SER A 92 8.26 22.16 16.64
N PHE A 93 9.11 21.84 15.66
CA PHE A 93 8.70 21.76 14.26
C PHE A 93 7.65 20.68 14.01
N TYR A 94 7.86 19.47 14.54
CA TYR A 94 6.94 18.36 14.29
C TYR A 94 5.59 18.55 14.96
N ILE A 95 5.56 19.00 16.21
CA ILE A 95 4.30 19.27 16.93
C ILE A 95 3.45 20.31 16.19
N ARG A 96 4.10 21.32 15.60
CA ARG A 96 3.43 22.41 14.87
C ARG A 96 2.96 22.02 13.49
N ASN A 97 3.86 21.43 12.69
CA ASN A 97 3.72 21.41 11.24
C ASN A 97 3.46 20.03 10.65
N LEU A 98 3.69 18.93 11.39
CA LEU A 98 3.62 17.58 10.82
C LEU A 98 2.23 17.25 10.25
N ALA A 99 1.16 17.54 11.01
CA ALA A 99 -0.21 17.33 10.54
C ALA A 99 -0.52 18.20 9.31
N ILE A 100 -0.08 19.45 9.32
CA ILE A 100 -0.28 20.37 8.19
C ILE A 100 0.39 19.81 6.93
N ILE A 101 1.65 19.36 7.03
CA ILE A 101 2.42 18.82 5.92
C ILE A 101 1.76 17.57 5.33
N VAL A 102 1.45 16.58 6.18
CA VAL A 102 0.88 15.29 5.73
C VAL A 102 -0.51 15.47 5.11
N PHE A 103 -1.39 16.24 5.77
CA PHE A 103 -2.74 16.49 5.22
C PHE A 103 -2.70 17.37 3.97
N ASN A 104 -1.77 18.30 3.82
CA ASN A 104 -1.62 19.05 2.56
C ASN A 104 -1.29 18.12 1.40
N GLY A 105 -0.40 17.13 1.60
CA GLY A 105 -0.13 16.10 0.60
C GLY A 105 -1.39 15.36 0.15
N LEU A 106 -2.23 14.95 1.10
CA LEU A 106 -3.53 14.30 0.83
C LEU A 106 -4.53 15.21 0.11
N ILE A 107 -4.61 16.48 0.51
CA ILE A 107 -5.54 17.46 -0.05
C ILE A 107 -5.15 17.79 -1.50
N LEU A 108 -3.85 18.00 -1.76
CA LEU A 108 -3.33 18.24 -3.11
C LEU A 108 -3.58 17.03 -4.02
N PHE A 109 -3.37 15.82 -3.51
CA PHE A 109 -3.70 14.60 -4.25
C PHE A 109 -5.22 14.52 -4.56
N THR A 110 -6.06 14.93 -3.61
CA THR A 110 -7.52 14.98 -3.79
C THR A 110 -7.94 16.03 -4.80
N PHE A 111 -7.31 17.20 -4.82
CA PHE A 111 -7.54 18.21 -5.85
C PHE A 111 -7.20 17.71 -7.25
N TRP A 112 -6.05 17.03 -7.38
CA TRP A 112 -5.67 16.38 -8.63
C TRP A 112 -6.74 15.37 -9.06
N LYS A 113 -7.14 14.49 -8.14
CA LYS A 113 -8.07 13.40 -8.47
C LYS A 113 -9.46 13.89 -8.86
N ASN A 114 -10.01 14.80 -8.07
CA ASN A 114 -11.34 15.37 -8.29
C ASN A 114 -11.34 16.44 -9.38
N LYS A 115 -10.19 16.70 -10.02
CA LYS A 115 -9.98 17.73 -11.05
C LYS A 115 -10.45 19.12 -10.60
N ILE A 116 -10.18 19.45 -9.34
CA ILE A 116 -10.57 20.72 -8.74
C ILE A 116 -9.54 21.77 -9.13
N PHE A 117 -9.72 22.39 -10.30
CA PHE A 117 -8.85 23.44 -10.84
C PHE A 117 -9.47 24.84 -10.80
N ASP A 118 -10.59 24.99 -10.10
CA ASP A 118 -11.22 26.29 -9.92
C ASP A 118 -10.31 27.21 -9.08
N LYS A 119 -9.83 28.28 -9.71
CA LYS A 119 -8.90 29.25 -9.12
C LYS A 119 -9.43 29.84 -7.82
N LYS A 120 -10.76 30.07 -7.70
CA LYS A 120 -11.34 30.65 -6.48
C LYS A 120 -11.21 29.69 -5.30
N LYS A 121 -11.53 28.41 -5.49
CA LYS A 121 -11.45 27.38 -4.45
C LYS A 121 -10.00 27.15 -4.01
N LEU A 122 -9.07 27.11 -4.97
CA LEU A 122 -7.64 26.98 -4.69
C LEU A 122 -7.09 28.18 -3.91
N LEU A 123 -7.51 29.40 -4.27
CA LEU A 123 -7.08 30.62 -3.59
C LEU A 123 -7.60 30.69 -2.14
N ILE A 124 -8.86 30.33 -1.92
CA ILE A 124 -9.45 30.25 -0.57
C ILE A 124 -8.71 29.22 0.29
N TYR A 125 -8.46 28.03 -0.26
CA TYR A 125 -7.71 26.98 0.44
C TYR A 125 -6.28 27.45 0.79
N SER A 126 -5.57 28.01 -0.18
CA SER A 126 -4.20 28.51 0.02
C SER A 126 -4.15 29.58 1.11
N LEU A 127 -5.08 30.53 1.09
CA LEU A 127 -5.18 31.58 2.11
C LEU A 127 -5.44 30.98 3.50
N ALA A 128 -6.34 30.00 3.61
CA ALA A 128 -6.61 29.32 4.88
C ALA A 128 -5.37 28.60 5.44
N ILE A 129 -4.60 27.92 4.59
CA ILE A 129 -3.34 27.27 4.99
C ILE A 129 -2.28 28.28 5.39
N ILE A 130 -2.14 29.40 4.67
CA ILE A 130 -1.20 30.47 5.01
C ILE A 130 -1.53 31.05 6.38
N VAL A 131 -2.80 31.37 6.64
CA VAL A 131 -3.25 31.88 7.94
C VAL A 131 -2.98 30.85 9.05
N LEU A 132 -3.26 29.58 8.80
CA LEU A 132 -2.99 28.51 9.76
C LEU A 132 -1.48 28.37 10.05
N LEU A 133 -0.64 28.38 9.02
CA LEU A 133 0.82 28.31 9.17
C LEU A 133 1.37 29.50 9.96
N LEU A 134 0.92 30.72 9.64
CA LEU A 134 1.31 31.92 10.38
C LEU A 134 0.88 31.83 11.84
N TYR A 135 -0.38 31.48 12.09
CA TYR A 135 -0.90 31.33 13.45
C TYR A 135 -0.08 30.30 14.26
N VAL A 136 0.12 29.11 13.71
CA VAL A 136 0.79 28.00 14.40
C VAL A 136 2.28 28.28 14.63
N ASN A 137 2.97 28.96 13.72
CA ASN A 137 4.40 29.23 13.86
C ASN A 137 4.69 30.52 14.67
N LEU A 138 3.74 31.45 14.79
CA LEU A 138 3.86 32.63 15.67
C LEU A 138 3.57 32.33 17.14
N LEU A 139 2.90 31.21 17.45
CA LEU A 139 2.64 30.81 18.84
C LEU A 139 3.95 30.51 19.59
N PRO A 140 4.13 31.00 20.83
CA PRO A 140 5.34 30.70 21.60
C PRO A 140 5.43 29.19 21.89
N TYR A 141 6.63 28.61 21.80
CA TYR A 141 6.87 27.22 22.23
C TYR A 141 7.05 27.19 23.75
N LYS A 142 5.97 27.46 24.48
CA LYS A 142 5.94 27.39 25.94
C LYS A 142 4.86 26.41 26.36
N GLN A 143 5.13 25.63 27.42
CA GLN A 143 4.14 24.74 28.02
C GLN A 143 3.04 25.59 28.67
N GLY A 144 1.95 25.79 27.94
CA GLY A 144 0.72 26.36 28.44
C GLY A 144 -0.44 25.52 27.92
N ASP A 145 -1.42 25.24 28.78
CA ASP A 145 -2.54 24.35 28.45
C ASP A 145 -3.29 24.81 27.20
N SER A 146 -3.45 26.12 27.01
CA SER A 146 -4.07 26.69 25.81
C SER A 146 -3.28 26.41 24.52
N ILE A 147 -1.95 26.38 24.58
CA ILE A 147 -1.09 26.14 23.41
C ILE A 147 -1.11 24.65 23.05
N ASN A 148 -1.02 23.78 24.06
CA ASN A 148 -1.18 22.33 23.86
C ASN A 148 -2.54 22.00 23.26
N LEU A 149 -3.59 22.69 23.71
CA LEU A 149 -4.94 22.53 23.16
C LEU A 149 -4.96 22.88 21.67
N VAL A 150 -4.32 23.98 21.25
CA VAL A 150 -4.20 24.33 19.82
C VAL A 150 -3.53 23.20 19.04
N PHE A 151 -2.39 22.68 19.51
CA PHE A 151 -1.66 21.63 18.79
C PHE A 151 -2.45 20.32 18.65
N ILE A 152 -3.28 19.96 19.64
CA ILE A 152 -4.18 18.80 19.55
C ILE A 152 -5.30 19.02 18.51
N HIS A 153 -5.76 20.26 18.34
CA HIS A 153 -6.85 20.58 17.41
C HIS A 153 -6.41 20.80 15.96
N ILE A 154 -5.13 21.08 15.69
CA ILE A 154 -4.62 21.25 14.31
C ILE A 154 -4.85 20.00 13.45
N PRO A 155 -4.52 18.77 13.88
CA PRO A 155 -4.81 17.56 13.10
C PRO A 155 -6.30 17.42 12.77
N PHE A 156 -7.19 17.74 13.72
CA PHE A 156 -8.63 17.68 13.52
C PHE A 156 -9.11 18.72 12.50
N LEU A 157 -8.62 19.95 12.59
CA LEU A 157 -8.92 21.01 11.62
C LEU A 157 -8.45 20.63 10.21
N MET A 158 -7.23 20.09 10.09
CA MET A 158 -6.70 19.61 8.82
C MET A 158 -7.51 18.44 8.26
N TRP A 159 -7.99 17.54 9.11
CA TRP A 159 -8.91 16.47 8.72
C TRP A 159 -10.25 17.01 8.20
N CYS A 160 -10.80 18.07 8.82
CA CYS A 160 -12.00 18.75 8.32
C CYS A 160 -11.76 19.39 6.93
N LEU A 161 -10.63 20.08 6.74
CA LEU A 161 -10.25 20.66 5.44
C LEU A 161 -10.08 19.58 4.37
N PHE A 162 -9.48 18.45 4.74
CA PHE A 162 -9.38 17.28 3.88
C PHE A 162 -10.76 16.74 3.49
N GLY A 163 -11.70 16.64 4.43
CA GLY A 163 -13.08 16.24 4.15
C GLY A 163 -13.78 17.16 3.16
N ILE A 164 -13.64 18.49 3.32
CA ILE A 164 -14.22 19.48 2.39
C ILE A 164 -13.63 19.32 0.98
N SER A 165 -12.31 19.12 0.86
CA SER A 165 -11.64 18.83 -0.40
C SER A 165 -12.13 17.53 -1.03
N PHE A 166 -12.32 16.49 -0.22
CA PHE A 166 -12.77 15.16 -0.64
C PHE A 166 -14.17 15.20 -1.26
N VAL A 167 -15.10 15.97 -0.69
CA VAL A 167 -16.44 16.17 -1.28
C VAL A 167 -16.49 17.27 -2.37
N SER A 168 -15.34 17.76 -2.82
CA SER A 168 -15.21 18.78 -3.87
C SER A 168 -15.92 20.10 -3.54
N PHE A 169 -15.93 20.49 -2.27
CA PHE A 169 -16.64 21.66 -1.73
C PHE A 169 -18.17 21.59 -1.85
N ASP A 170 -18.74 20.42 -2.17
CA ASP A 170 -20.18 20.17 -2.21
C ASP A 170 -20.67 19.58 -0.89
N TYR A 171 -20.64 20.41 0.16
CA TYR A 171 -20.95 20.03 1.53
C TYR A 171 -22.45 19.82 1.79
N LYS A 172 -23.33 20.07 0.81
CA LYS A 172 -24.78 19.82 0.95
C LYS A 172 -25.14 18.39 0.55
N ASN A 173 -24.29 17.70 -0.20
CA ASN A 173 -24.55 16.36 -0.67
C ASN A 173 -24.29 15.30 0.42
N THR A 174 -25.36 14.70 0.93
CA THR A 174 -25.31 13.68 1.99
C THR A 174 -24.57 12.40 1.54
N LEU A 175 -24.71 11.97 0.29
CA LEU A 175 -24.06 10.75 -0.21
C LEU A 175 -22.53 10.89 -0.23
N LYS A 176 -22.03 12.08 -0.60
CA LYS A 176 -20.58 12.35 -0.57
C LYS A 176 -20.03 12.37 0.85
N LYS A 177 -20.79 12.87 1.83
CA LYS A 177 -20.39 12.82 3.26
C LYS A 177 -20.30 11.39 3.77
N ILE A 178 -21.31 10.56 3.49
CA ILE A 178 -21.31 9.14 3.88
C ILE A 178 -20.10 8.43 3.25
N THR A 179 -19.80 8.75 2.00
CA THR A 179 -18.61 8.21 1.30
C THR A 179 -17.31 8.63 1.97
N PHE A 180 -17.18 9.88 2.41
CA PHE A 180 -16.01 10.35 3.17
C PHE A 180 -15.85 9.61 4.50
N ILE A 181 -16.94 9.41 5.25
CA ILE A 181 -16.91 8.67 6.52
C ILE A 181 -16.45 7.23 6.28
N ARG A 182 -17.00 6.55 5.27
CA ARG A 182 -16.56 5.18 4.91
C ARG A 182 -15.08 5.16 4.50
N PHE A 183 -14.66 6.12 3.67
CA PHE A 183 -13.27 6.25 3.23
C PHE A 183 -12.31 6.37 4.41
N ASN A 184 -12.66 7.11 5.47
CA ASN A 184 -11.78 7.22 6.65
C ASN A 184 -11.50 5.88 7.33
N GLY A 185 -12.48 4.97 7.38
CA GLY A 185 -12.29 3.62 7.92
C GLY A 185 -11.30 2.82 7.08
N GLU A 186 -11.50 2.80 5.76
CA GLU A 186 -10.58 2.14 4.82
C GLU A 186 -9.17 2.76 4.86
N PHE A 187 -9.11 4.09 4.95
CA PHE A 187 -7.88 4.87 5.03
C PHE A 187 -7.05 4.58 6.27
N LEU A 188 -7.70 4.50 7.43
CA LEU A 188 -7.02 4.17 8.68
C LEU A 188 -6.45 2.75 8.65
N ILE A 189 -7.24 1.78 8.19
CA ILE A 189 -6.81 0.38 8.07
C ILE A 189 -5.63 0.27 7.09
N MET A 190 -5.76 0.82 5.89
CA MET A 190 -4.73 0.70 4.86
C MET A 190 -3.44 1.44 5.24
N THR A 191 -3.53 2.63 5.82
CA THR A 191 -2.34 3.37 6.28
C THR A 191 -1.66 2.62 7.41
N GLY A 192 -2.42 2.10 8.39
CA GLY A 192 -1.89 1.30 9.49
C GLY A 192 -1.17 0.04 9.00
N LEU A 193 -1.76 -0.69 8.05
CA LEU A 193 -1.13 -1.88 7.49
C LEU A 193 0.13 -1.57 6.68
N ILE A 194 0.15 -0.46 5.92
CA ILE A 194 1.37 0.00 5.22
C ILE A 194 2.46 0.35 6.23
N LEU A 195 2.13 1.03 7.32
CA LEU A 195 3.10 1.38 8.37
C LEU A 195 3.63 0.13 9.10
N ILE A 196 2.77 -0.85 9.40
CA ILE A 196 3.20 -2.12 10.01
C ILE A 196 4.11 -2.90 9.05
N ALA A 197 3.73 -3.02 7.78
CA ALA A 197 4.57 -3.69 6.77
C ALA A 197 5.91 -2.95 6.56
N GLY A 198 5.88 -1.61 6.56
CA GLY A 198 7.08 -0.78 6.51
C GLY A 198 7.97 -0.93 7.73
N GLY A 199 7.39 -1.01 8.93
CA GLY A 199 8.11 -1.27 10.17
C GLY A 199 8.75 -2.65 10.18
N LEU A 200 8.05 -3.69 9.71
CA LEU A 200 8.59 -5.03 9.56
C LEU A 200 9.77 -5.05 8.56
N LEU A 201 9.60 -4.41 7.40
CA LEU A 201 10.69 -4.27 6.41
C LEU A 201 11.89 -3.53 7.02
N THR A 202 11.64 -2.46 7.79
CA THR A 202 12.68 -1.69 8.49
C THR A 202 13.45 -2.57 9.47
N ALA A 203 12.75 -3.32 10.33
CA ALA A 203 13.37 -4.20 11.31
C ALA A 203 14.22 -5.30 10.64
N ILE A 204 13.69 -5.93 9.59
CA ILE A 204 14.44 -6.93 8.82
C ILE A 204 15.66 -6.29 8.16
N THR A 205 15.51 -5.12 7.54
CA THR A 205 16.61 -4.44 6.84
C THR A 205 17.73 -4.07 7.80
N ILE A 206 17.41 -3.41 8.92
CA ILE A 206 18.41 -3.04 9.93
C ILE A 206 19.06 -4.29 10.51
N GLY A 207 18.28 -5.34 10.81
CA GLY A 207 18.79 -6.61 11.31
C GLY A 207 19.79 -7.26 10.36
N LEU A 208 19.47 -7.31 9.06
CA LEU A 208 20.35 -7.87 8.03
C LEU A 208 21.68 -7.13 7.95
N PHE A 209 21.65 -5.80 7.85
CA PHE A 209 22.87 -5.00 7.76
C PHE A 209 23.68 -5.01 9.06
N SER A 210 23.01 -5.06 10.21
CA SER A 210 23.68 -5.23 11.51
C SER A 210 24.41 -6.57 11.60
N ALA A 211 23.85 -7.65 11.05
CA ALA A 211 24.48 -8.98 11.06
C ALA A 211 25.80 -9.02 10.25
N ILE A 212 25.91 -8.17 9.22
CA ILE A 212 27.17 -7.98 8.47
C ILE A 212 28.04 -6.85 9.04
N LYS A 213 27.78 -6.41 10.29
CA LYS A 213 28.50 -5.34 11.00
C LYS A 213 28.44 -3.97 10.31
N MET A 214 27.43 -3.73 9.47
CA MET A 214 27.20 -2.42 8.85
C MET A 214 26.10 -1.67 9.61
N ASN A 215 26.47 -0.62 10.33
CA ASN A 215 25.50 0.22 11.03
C ASN A 215 24.84 1.21 10.07
N ILE A 216 23.68 0.82 9.51
CA ILE A 216 22.87 1.66 8.63
C ILE A 216 21.70 2.33 9.36
N GLU A 217 21.49 2.07 10.65
CA GLU A 217 20.26 2.38 11.37
C GLU A 217 19.89 3.86 11.27
N LYS A 218 20.82 4.76 11.62
CA LYS A 218 20.60 6.21 11.59
C LYS A 218 20.23 6.69 10.17
N PHE A 219 21.02 6.29 9.18
CA PHE A 219 20.78 6.63 7.79
C PHE A 219 19.41 6.11 7.31
N TYR A 220 19.08 4.87 7.63
CA TYR A 220 17.84 4.25 7.20
C TYR A 220 16.62 4.95 7.83
N ILE A 221 16.68 5.26 9.13
CA ILE A 221 15.59 5.95 9.83
C ILE A 221 15.39 7.37 9.26
N GLU A 222 16.46 8.15 9.14
CA GLU A 222 16.40 9.56 8.73
C GLU A 222 15.98 9.73 7.26
N TYR A 223 16.31 8.78 6.38
CA TYR A 223 16.07 8.92 4.94
C TYR A 223 14.91 8.05 4.45
N VAL A 224 14.83 6.79 4.89
CA VAL A 224 13.83 5.84 4.35
C VAL A 224 12.58 5.85 5.22
N VAL A 225 12.71 5.68 6.53
CA VAL A 225 11.54 5.58 7.45
C VAL A 225 10.79 6.91 7.52
N LEU A 226 11.50 8.02 7.66
CA LEU A 226 10.90 9.34 7.78
C LEU A 226 10.12 9.75 6.51
N ILE A 227 10.70 9.53 5.32
CA ILE A 227 10.01 9.79 4.05
C ILE A 227 8.89 8.79 3.81
N GLY A 228 9.14 7.50 4.08
CA GLY A 228 8.16 6.42 3.86
C GLY A 228 6.92 6.56 4.76
N SER A 229 7.11 6.93 6.02
CA SER A 229 6.00 7.18 6.96
C SER A 229 5.16 8.40 6.53
N ALA A 230 5.80 9.49 6.09
CA ALA A 230 5.11 10.66 5.57
C ALA A 230 4.36 10.39 4.24
N ALA A 231 4.91 9.51 3.40
CA ALA A 231 4.30 9.09 2.13
C ALA A 231 3.13 8.10 2.32
N SER A 232 3.15 7.31 3.40
CA SER A 232 2.19 6.21 3.65
C SER A 232 0.71 6.61 3.52
N PRO A 233 0.24 7.77 4.03
CA PRO A 233 -1.17 8.11 3.93
C PRO A 233 -1.56 8.47 2.50
N ILE A 234 -0.67 9.13 1.75
CA ILE A 234 -0.91 9.51 0.35
C ILE A 234 -1.01 8.25 -0.53
N ILE A 235 -0.08 7.31 -0.35
CA ILE A 235 -0.10 6.01 -1.03
C ILE A 235 -1.38 5.24 -0.67
N SER A 236 -1.75 5.20 0.61
CA SER A 236 -2.99 4.57 1.09
C SER A 236 -4.24 5.15 0.40
N SER A 237 -4.36 6.48 0.35
CA SER A 237 -5.46 7.16 -0.32
C SER A 237 -5.52 6.82 -1.82
N TYR A 238 -4.37 6.69 -2.48
CA TYR A 238 -4.32 6.28 -3.88
C TYR A 238 -4.77 4.83 -4.09
N LEU A 239 -4.32 3.91 -3.23
CA LEU A 239 -4.66 2.49 -3.31
C LEU A 239 -6.15 2.24 -3.09
N ILE A 240 -6.78 2.89 -2.11
CA ILE A 240 -8.22 2.76 -1.85
C ILE A 240 -9.05 3.18 -3.06
N GLN A 241 -8.62 4.23 -3.77
CA GLN A 241 -9.30 4.67 -4.98
C GLN A 241 -9.09 3.74 -6.17
N LEU A 242 -7.93 3.05 -6.21
CA LEU A 242 -7.56 2.14 -7.28
C LEU A 242 -8.26 0.78 -7.17
N TYR A 243 -8.54 0.35 -5.94
CA TYR A 243 -9.17 -0.93 -5.63
C TYR A 243 -10.52 -0.72 -4.93
N PRO A 244 -11.62 -0.65 -5.69
CA PRO A 244 -12.96 -0.73 -5.11
C PRO A 244 -13.10 -2.05 -4.35
N ASN A 245 -13.62 -2.00 -3.12
CA ASN A 245 -13.61 -3.11 -2.16
C ASN A 245 -12.21 -3.60 -1.76
N ILE A 246 -11.33 -2.66 -1.39
CA ILE A 246 -9.95 -2.97 -0.97
C ILE A 246 -9.86 -4.00 0.15
N THR A 247 -10.90 -4.13 0.99
CA THR A 247 -10.99 -5.08 2.10
C THR A 247 -10.78 -6.54 1.70
N SER A 248 -11.18 -6.96 0.50
CA SER A 248 -10.96 -8.35 0.03
C SER A 248 -9.59 -8.56 -0.62
N LYS A 249 -8.84 -7.48 -0.87
CA LYS A 249 -7.58 -7.48 -1.63
C LYS A 249 -6.40 -6.86 -0.88
N ILE A 250 -6.54 -6.65 0.43
CA ILE A 250 -5.53 -6.00 1.27
C ILE A 250 -4.16 -6.66 1.11
N ALA A 251 -4.05 -7.98 1.30
CA ALA A 251 -2.77 -8.68 1.27
C ALA A 251 -2.09 -8.62 -0.12
N PRO A 252 -2.76 -8.94 -1.25
CA PRO A 252 -2.19 -8.77 -2.59
C PRO A 252 -1.74 -7.34 -2.90
N VAL A 253 -2.50 -6.33 -2.46
CA VAL A 253 -2.18 -4.92 -2.70
C VAL A 253 -0.93 -4.51 -1.94
N ILE A 254 -0.84 -4.85 -0.65
CA ILE A 254 0.35 -4.58 0.17
C ILE A 254 1.56 -5.29 -0.42
N ALA A 255 1.44 -6.58 -0.75
CA ALA A 255 2.53 -7.33 -1.37
C ALA A 255 3.04 -6.61 -2.62
N ARG A 256 2.15 -6.19 -3.53
CA ARG A 256 2.54 -5.47 -4.75
C ARG A 256 3.31 -4.17 -4.49
N VAL A 257 2.95 -3.42 -3.46
CA VAL A 257 3.64 -2.17 -3.09
C VAL A 257 5.02 -2.45 -2.51
N PHE A 258 5.16 -3.49 -1.68
CA PHE A 258 6.39 -3.81 -0.97
C PHE A 258 7.37 -4.70 -1.76
N THR A 259 6.92 -5.51 -2.72
CA THR A 259 7.76 -6.34 -3.59
C THR A 259 8.94 -5.57 -4.21
N PRO A 260 8.77 -4.41 -4.89
CA PRO A 260 9.91 -3.67 -5.45
C PRO A 260 10.86 -3.11 -4.38
N LEU A 261 10.32 -2.67 -3.22
CA LEU A 261 11.13 -2.18 -2.10
C LEU A 261 12.01 -3.28 -1.51
N VAL A 262 11.44 -4.47 -1.33
CA VAL A 262 12.17 -5.65 -0.84
C VAL A 262 13.20 -6.08 -1.86
N LEU A 263 12.87 -6.12 -3.15
CA LEU A 263 13.84 -6.43 -4.21
C LEU A 263 15.07 -5.51 -4.13
N ILE A 264 14.86 -4.19 -4.06
CA ILE A 264 15.96 -3.22 -3.94
C ILE A 264 16.78 -3.49 -2.67
N THR A 265 16.11 -3.67 -1.54
CA THR A 265 16.76 -3.93 -0.25
C THR A 265 17.67 -5.16 -0.32
N LEU A 266 17.18 -6.25 -0.90
CA LEU A 266 17.93 -7.48 -0.99
C LEU A 266 19.07 -7.42 -2.01
N VAL A 267 18.90 -6.70 -3.12
CA VAL A 267 19.97 -6.45 -4.08
C VAL A 267 21.10 -5.66 -3.42
N VAL A 268 20.76 -4.55 -2.75
CA VAL A 268 21.75 -3.72 -2.03
C VAL A 268 22.43 -4.53 -0.92
N TYR A 269 21.67 -5.35 -0.21
CA TYR A 269 22.21 -6.23 0.82
C TYR A 269 23.19 -7.26 0.24
N LEU A 270 22.85 -7.95 -0.86
CA LEU A 270 23.76 -8.92 -1.50
C LEU A 270 25.04 -8.26 -2.02
N ILE A 271 24.94 -7.05 -2.58
CA ILE A 271 26.12 -6.28 -2.98
C ILE A 271 26.98 -5.97 -1.76
N SER A 272 26.36 -5.50 -0.67
CA SER A 272 27.05 -5.17 0.58
C SER A 272 27.71 -6.39 1.23
N LEU A 273 27.10 -7.56 1.08
CA LEU A 273 27.61 -8.84 1.57
C LEU A 273 28.96 -9.20 0.94
N ILE A 274 29.18 -8.88 -0.35
CA ILE A 274 30.44 -9.16 -1.07
C ILE A 274 31.60 -8.35 -0.48
N PHE A 275 31.33 -7.14 -0.01
CA PHE A 275 32.33 -6.25 0.60
C PHE A 275 32.48 -6.44 2.11
N SER A 276 31.64 -7.29 2.72
CA SER A 276 31.68 -7.50 4.16
C SER A 276 32.79 -8.46 4.57
N GLU A 277 33.54 -8.10 5.61
CA GLU A 277 34.53 -8.96 6.27
C GLU A 277 33.88 -9.98 7.21
N SER A 278 32.54 -9.96 7.36
CA SER A 278 31.81 -10.85 8.25
C SER A 278 31.87 -12.31 7.80
N LYS A 279 32.18 -13.23 8.71
CA LYS A 279 32.06 -14.67 8.46
C LYS A 279 30.59 -15.11 8.46
N ILE A 280 29.95 -14.98 7.30
CA ILE A 280 28.54 -15.35 7.03
C ILE A 280 28.21 -16.78 7.51
N LEU A 281 29.20 -17.67 7.47
CA LEU A 281 29.08 -19.10 7.74
C LEU A 281 28.95 -19.44 9.25
N GLU A 282 29.36 -18.52 10.14
CA GLU A 282 29.45 -18.80 11.58
C GLU A 282 28.31 -18.17 12.40
N ASP A 283 27.66 -17.13 11.88
CA ASP A 283 26.67 -16.32 12.60
C ASP A 283 25.25 -16.92 12.52
N ARG A 284 24.72 -17.36 13.68
CA ARG A 284 23.37 -17.94 13.78
C ARG A 284 22.28 -16.92 13.55
N ASP A 285 22.50 -15.68 13.95
CA ASP A 285 21.47 -14.64 13.91
C ASP A 285 21.21 -14.20 12.46
N LEU A 286 22.24 -14.21 11.63
CA LEU A 286 22.17 -13.97 10.19
C LEU A 286 21.31 -15.03 9.47
N LEU A 287 21.49 -16.32 9.80
CA LEU A 287 20.71 -17.43 9.23
C LEU A 287 19.22 -17.34 9.61
N ILE A 288 18.92 -16.96 10.86
CA ILE A 288 17.53 -16.76 11.32
C ILE A 288 16.89 -15.59 10.55
N LEU A 289 17.59 -14.46 10.41
CA LEU A 289 17.11 -13.29 9.66
C LEU A 289 16.84 -13.61 8.19
N PHE A 290 17.69 -14.41 7.54
CA PHE A 290 17.44 -14.89 6.18
C PHE A 290 16.16 -15.72 6.08
N ASN A 291 15.92 -16.64 7.01
CA ASN A 291 14.71 -17.45 6.99
C ASN A 291 13.44 -16.60 7.18
N VAL A 292 13.45 -15.65 8.12
CA VAL A 292 12.32 -14.73 8.33
C VAL A 292 12.08 -13.89 7.08
N MET A 293 13.14 -13.36 6.47
CA MET A 293 13.07 -12.58 5.24
C MET A 293 12.55 -13.43 4.07
N LEU A 294 13.00 -14.68 3.91
CA LEU A 294 12.53 -15.60 2.86
C LEU A 294 11.05 -15.94 3.04
N LEU A 295 10.57 -16.11 4.28
CA LEU A 295 9.15 -16.29 4.57
C LEU A 295 8.34 -15.07 4.11
N ALA A 296 8.81 -13.86 4.43
CA ALA A 296 8.17 -12.64 3.96
C ALA A 296 8.14 -12.54 2.42
N VAL A 297 9.27 -12.84 1.76
CA VAL A 297 9.37 -12.86 0.29
C VAL A 297 8.41 -13.89 -0.33
N MET A 298 8.35 -15.09 0.22
CA MET A 298 7.42 -16.13 -0.22
C MET A 298 5.97 -15.65 -0.10
N ALA A 299 5.59 -15.08 1.05
CA ALA A 299 4.25 -14.52 1.24
C ALA A 299 3.95 -13.43 0.21
N MET A 300 4.89 -12.51 -0.06
CA MET A 300 4.73 -11.47 -1.06
C MET A 300 4.55 -12.03 -2.47
N ILE A 301 5.31 -13.05 -2.85
CA ILE A 301 5.18 -13.69 -4.16
C ILE A 301 3.80 -14.35 -4.29
N VAL A 302 3.37 -15.13 -3.30
CA VAL A 302 2.06 -15.82 -3.32
C VAL A 302 0.91 -14.82 -3.43
N PHE A 303 0.89 -13.79 -2.58
CA PHE A 303 -0.16 -12.76 -2.60
C PHE A 303 -0.09 -11.86 -3.85
N SER A 304 1.10 -11.59 -4.38
CA SER A 304 1.21 -10.79 -5.60
C SER A 304 0.77 -11.56 -6.85
N ILE A 305 0.92 -12.89 -6.87
CA ILE A 305 0.46 -13.78 -7.96
C ILE A 305 -1.05 -13.94 -7.95
N SER A 306 -1.73 -13.95 -6.80
CA SER A 306 -3.19 -14.10 -6.76
C SER A 306 -3.94 -13.00 -7.52
N GLU A 307 -3.34 -11.82 -7.66
CA GLU A 307 -3.90 -10.68 -8.41
C GLU A 307 -3.37 -10.57 -9.85
N LEU A 308 -2.54 -11.51 -10.30
CA LEU A 308 -1.94 -11.54 -11.65
C LEU A 308 -2.93 -12.03 -12.73
N ASN A 309 -3.92 -12.84 -12.34
CA ASN A 309 -4.85 -13.52 -13.25
C ASN A 309 -6.04 -12.66 -13.75
N LYS A 310 -6.28 -11.47 -13.18
CA LYS A 310 -7.45 -10.63 -13.55
C LYS A 310 -7.14 -9.51 -14.55
N LEU A 311 -5.88 -9.31 -14.92
CA LEU A 311 -5.47 -8.18 -15.76
C LEU A 311 -4.37 -8.62 -16.72
N ARG A 312 -4.36 -7.97 -17.89
CA ARG A 312 -3.24 -7.89 -18.83
C ARG A 312 -2.01 -7.31 -18.09
N ALA A 313 -1.42 -8.10 -17.20
CA ALA A 313 -0.36 -7.68 -16.31
C ALA A 313 0.85 -7.32 -17.19
N LYS A 314 1.15 -6.03 -17.20
CA LYS A 314 2.29 -5.46 -17.90
C LYS A 314 3.54 -6.24 -17.47
N ASN A 315 4.35 -6.70 -18.44
CA ASN A 315 5.54 -7.53 -18.26
C ASN A 315 6.44 -7.12 -17.07
N PHE A 316 6.45 -5.85 -16.68
CA PHE A 316 7.22 -5.29 -15.58
C PHE A 316 6.99 -5.94 -14.20
N ASN A 317 5.75 -6.16 -13.77
CA ASN A 317 5.50 -6.77 -12.44
C ASN A 317 5.95 -8.23 -12.39
N ILE A 318 5.78 -8.95 -13.51
CA ILE A 318 6.26 -10.33 -13.65
C ILE A 318 7.79 -10.36 -13.57
N ILE A 319 8.46 -9.41 -14.22
CA ILE A 319 9.93 -9.28 -14.16
C ILE A 319 10.41 -9.03 -12.73
N ILE A 320 9.76 -8.12 -11.99
CA ILE A 320 10.11 -7.86 -10.57
C ILE A 320 9.94 -9.11 -9.71
N LEU A 321 8.81 -9.81 -9.85
CA LEU A 321 8.55 -11.03 -9.08
C LEU A 321 9.55 -12.14 -9.43
N CYS A 322 9.88 -12.29 -10.71
CA CYS A 322 10.90 -13.23 -11.17
C CYS A 322 12.28 -12.89 -10.60
N ALA A 323 12.68 -11.61 -10.66
CA ALA A 323 13.92 -11.14 -10.07
C ALA A 323 13.96 -11.41 -8.56
N LEU A 324 12.86 -11.14 -7.84
CA LEU A 324 12.76 -11.40 -6.40
C LEU A 324 12.87 -12.89 -6.08
N ALA A 325 12.25 -13.76 -6.88
CA ALA A 325 12.34 -15.20 -6.73
C ALA A 325 13.76 -15.72 -6.98
N ILE A 326 14.44 -15.25 -8.04
CA ILE A 326 15.84 -15.59 -8.32
C ILE A 326 16.72 -15.20 -7.14
N LEU A 327 16.52 -13.99 -6.63
CA LEU A 327 17.31 -13.47 -5.52
C LEU A 327 17.09 -14.28 -4.23
N ALA A 328 15.85 -14.68 -3.95
CA ALA A 328 15.51 -15.57 -2.85
C ALA A 328 16.21 -16.93 -2.97
N ILE A 329 16.27 -17.52 -4.17
CA ILE A 329 16.98 -18.78 -4.43
C ILE A 329 18.48 -18.62 -4.18
N VAL A 330 19.07 -17.51 -4.61
CA VAL A 330 20.50 -17.21 -4.35
C VAL A 330 20.77 -17.13 -2.85
N ILE A 331 19.97 -16.37 -2.10
CA ILE A 331 20.12 -16.22 -0.65
C ILE A 331 19.96 -17.58 0.05
N ASN A 332 18.96 -18.38 -0.35
CA ASN A 332 18.74 -19.71 0.19
C ASN A 332 19.91 -20.67 -0.10
N THR A 333 20.54 -20.54 -1.28
CA THR A 333 21.73 -21.34 -1.63
C THR A 333 22.93 -20.97 -0.75
N ILE A 334 23.15 -19.68 -0.50
CA ILE A 334 24.20 -19.19 0.41
C ILE A 334 23.97 -19.73 1.83
N ALA A 335 22.72 -19.64 2.31
CA ALA A 335 22.33 -20.17 3.63
C ALA A 335 22.56 -21.69 3.71
N LEU A 336 22.19 -22.44 2.67
CA LEU A 336 22.37 -23.88 2.62
C LEU A 336 23.86 -24.28 2.67
N ILE A 337 24.71 -23.60 1.90
CA ILE A 337 26.17 -23.82 1.93
C ILE A 337 26.73 -23.54 3.33
N ALA A 338 26.25 -22.48 3.99
CA ALA A 338 26.64 -22.16 5.37
C ALA A 338 26.28 -23.28 6.37
N ILE A 339 25.07 -23.82 6.28
CA ILE A 339 24.65 -24.94 7.13
C ILE A 339 25.49 -26.19 6.82
N LEU A 340 25.72 -26.50 5.54
CA LEU A 340 26.45 -27.69 5.13
C LEU A 340 27.91 -27.66 5.63
N THR A 341 28.62 -26.54 5.41
CA THR A 341 30.00 -26.37 5.91
C THR A 341 30.09 -26.45 7.44
N ARG A 342 29.05 -25.98 8.15
CA ARG A 342 28.98 -26.08 9.61
C ARG A 342 28.80 -27.52 10.09
N VAL A 343 28.01 -28.33 9.38
CA VAL A 343 27.78 -29.75 9.70
C VAL A 343 29.02 -30.59 9.36
N THR A 344 29.69 -30.32 8.24
CA THR A 344 30.90 -31.08 7.84
C THR A 344 32.12 -30.79 8.73
N ASN A 345 32.20 -29.61 9.36
CA ASN A 345 33.31 -29.21 10.24
C ASN A 345 33.16 -29.71 11.70
N GLY A 346 32.30 -30.69 11.98
CA GLY A 346 32.28 -31.45 13.24
C GLY A 346 30.93 -31.50 13.95
N LEU A 347 30.41 -32.72 14.11
CA LEU A 347 29.30 -33.07 15.01
C LEU A 347 29.81 -33.06 16.46
N THR A 348 29.59 -31.96 17.18
CA THR A 348 29.83 -31.88 18.64
C THR A 348 28.51 -32.09 19.39
N PRO A 349 28.47 -32.84 20.52
CA PRO A 349 27.22 -33.18 21.24
C PRO A 349 26.37 -31.97 21.69
N ASN A 350 26.98 -30.79 21.84
CA ASN A 350 26.29 -29.53 22.14
C ASN A 350 25.52 -28.94 20.93
N ARG A 351 25.54 -29.61 19.76
CA ARG A 351 24.88 -29.16 18.51
C ARG A 351 23.70 -30.03 18.08
N THR A 352 23.39 -31.12 18.80
CA THR A 352 22.25 -32.02 18.51
C THR A 352 21.05 -31.79 19.44
N VAL A 353 21.09 -30.76 20.29
CA VAL A 353 19.94 -30.34 21.11
C VAL A 353 19.38 -29.06 20.50
N VAL A 354 18.67 -29.20 19.39
CA VAL A 354 17.56 -28.33 18.96
C VAL A 354 16.51 -29.24 18.36
#